data_AF-A0A430LSF9-F1
#
_entry.id   AF-A0A430LSF9-F1
#
_cell.length_a   1.000
_cell.length_b   1.000
_cell.length_c   1.000
_cell.angle_alpha   90.00
_cell.angle_beta   90.00
_cell.angle_gamma   90.00
#
_symmetry.space_group_name_H-M   'P 1'
#
loop_
_entity.id
_entity.type
_entity.pdbx_description
1 polymer ?
#
loop_
_entity_poly.entity_id
_entity_poly.type
_entity_poly.pdbx_seq_one_letter_code
_entity_poly.pdbx_strand_id
1 'polypeptide(L)'
;MSAKPTSKTFGKTTREVPAPSEKAKKWYPADDDAENKKVRKAVRSWTPRKSLQPGTVLILLAGRFRGKRVILLKSLDQGVLLVTGPFKINGVPLRRVNSRYVIATSYKVDISGLDESKIEEISQPKYFTAEKAKEKAGEEAFFKQGEKPQKKEINSSRAADQKAIDKALIANIKKVDLLASYLASSFSLRKGDKPHEMAW
;
A
#
# COMPACT_ATOMS: atom_id res chain seq x y z
N MET A 1 -10.89 -19.34 -23.90
CA MET A 1 -12.08 -20.00 -24.49
C MET A 1 -12.53 -19.13 -25.67
N SER A 2 -12.22 -19.51 -26.91
CA SER A 2 -12.72 -18.77 -28.08
C SER A 2 -14.25 -18.92 -28.12
N ALA A 3 -14.97 -17.82 -28.32
CA ALA A 3 -16.42 -17.88 -28.47
C ALA A 3 -16.74 -18.65 -29.76
N LYS A 4 -17.68 -19.60 -29.70
CA LYS A 4 -18.03 -20.44 -30.84
C LYS A 4 -18.78 -19.62 -31.92
N PRO A 5 -18.62 -19.94 -33.21
CA PRO A 5 -19.39 -19.32 -34.28
C PRO A 5 -20.90 -19.54 -34.07
N THR A 6 -21.71 -18.56 -34.47
CA THR A 6 -23.17 -18.61 -34.30
C THR A 6 -23.86 -18.75 -35.64
N SER A 7 -24.73 -19.76 -35.78
CA SER A 7 -25.58 -19.91 -36.97
C SER A 7 -26.71 -18.88 -36.94
N LYS A 8 -26.82 -18.05 -37.96
CA LYS A 8 -27.91 -17.08 -38.12
C LYS A 8 -28.64 -17.31 -39.45
N THR A 9 -29.97 -17.31 -39.39
CA THR A 9 -30.84 -17.39 -40.57
C THR A 9 -31.02 -16.01 -41.17
N PHE A 10 -30.65 -15.83 -42.44
CA PHE A 10 -30.88 -14.62 -43.23
C PHE A 10 -31.84 -14.97 -44.37
N GLY A 11 -33.08 -14.49 -44.27
CA GLY A 11 -34.14 -14.85 -45.21
C GLY A 11 -34.41 -16.36 -45.22
N LYS A 12 -34.33 -16.99 -46.40
CA LYS A 12 -34.53 -18.45 -46.58
C LYS A 12 -33.25 -19.30 -46.37
N THR A 13 -32.11 -18.68 -46.02
CA THR A 13 -30.82 -19.39 -45.92
C THR A 13 -30.15 -19.22 -44.56
N THR A 14 -29.57 -20.29 -44.04
CA THR A 14 -28.79 -20.28 -42.79
C THR A 14 -27.31 -20.10 -43.11
N ARG A 15 -26.62 -19.19 -42.41
CA ARG A 15 -25.17 -18.98 -42.52
C ARG A 15 -24.52 -18.97 -41.15
N GLU A 16 -23.29 -19.49 -41.08
CA GLU A 16 -22.46 -19.38 -39.89
C GLU A 16 -21.79 -18.00 -39.85
N VAL A 17 -21.98 -17.29 -38.74
CA VAL A 17 -21.34 -16.00 -38.49
C VAL A 17 -20.16 -16.24 -37.54
N PRO A 18 -18.91 -15.94 -37.97
CA PRO A 18 -17.73 -16.13 -37.14
C PRO A 18 -17.78 -15.22 -35.91
N ALA A 19 -17.17 -15.67 -34.82
CA ALA A 19 -17.13 -14.89 -33.59
C ALA A 19 -16.40 -13.55 -33.83
N PRO A 20 -16.74 -12.47 -33.10
CA PRO A 20 -16.07 -11.19 -33.27
C PRO A 20 -14.54 -11.24 -33.17
N SER A 21 -13.98 -12.20 -32.43
CA SER A 21 -12.54 -12.48 -32.32
C SER A 21 -11.92 -13.14 -33.56
N GLU A 22 -12.72 -13.79 -34.38
CA GLU A 22 -12.32 -14.50 -35.60
C GLU A 22 -12.51 -13.64 -36.86
N LYS A 23 -13.18 -12.48 -36.73
CA LYS A 23 -13.32 -11.51 -37.82
C LYS A 23 -11.97 -10.87 -38.11
N ALA A 24 -11.58 -10.88 -39.38
CA ALA A 24 -10.42 -10.15 -39.86
C ALA A 24 -10.50 -8.66 -39.47
N LYS A 25 -9.36 -8.09 -39.05
CA LYS A 25 -9.28 -6.65 -38.75
C LYS A 25 -9.47 -5.86 -40.06
N LYS A 26 -10.16 -4.72 -39.98
CA LYS A 26 -10.32 -3.81 -41.13
C LYS A 26 -9.05 -3.04 -41.47
N TRP A 27 -8.18 -2.85 -40.47
CA TRP A 27 -6.93 -2.11 -40.59
C TRP A 27 -5.76 -3.01 -40.20
N TYR A 28 -4.72 -3.00 -41.03
CA TYR A 28 -3.47 -3.69 -40.80
C TYR A 28 -2.34 -2.66 -40.72
N PRO A 29 -1.38 -2.80 -39.79
CA PRO A 29 -0.18 -1.98 -39.79
C PRO A 29 0.65 -2.28 -41.04
N ALA A 30 1.47 -1.32 -41.47
CA ALA A 30 2.35 -1.49 -42.64
C ALA A 30 3.53 -2.44 -42.33
N ASP A 31 3.97 -2.48 -41.08
CA ASP A 31 5.05 -3.33 -40.58
C ASP A 31 4.56 -4.19 -39.42
N ASP A 32 5.06 -5.42 -39.33
CA ASP A 32 4.78 -6.33 -38.22
C ASP A 32 5.79 -6.11 -37.07
N ASP A 33 5.28 -5.88 -35.86
CA ASP A 33 6.12 -5.81 -34.66
C ASP A 33 6.62 -7.21 -34.27
N ALA A 34 7.93 -7.34 -34.04
CA ALA A 34 8.51 -8.60 -33.59
C ALA A 34 7.96 -9.04 -32.22
N GLU A 35 7.56 -10.30 -32.10
CA GLU A 35 7.06 -10.84 -30.84
C GLU A 35 8.16 -10.92 -29.77
N ASN A 36 7.84 -10.45 -28.56
CA ASN A 36 8.75 -10.54 -27.42
C ASN A 36 9.04 -12.01 -27.06
N LYS A 37 10.32 -12.37 -27.00
CA LYS A 37 10.76 -13.71 -26.59
C LYS A 37 10.27 -14.01 -25.16
N LYS A 38 9.73 -15.22 -24.95
CA LYS A 38 9.32 -15.71 -23.63
C LYS A 38 10.54 -15.87 -22.72
N VAL A 39 10.68 -14.98 -21.73
CA VAL A 39 11.76 -15.04 -20.73
C VAL A 39 11.29 -15.87 -19.53
N ARG A 40 12.14 -16.79 -19.04
CA ARG A 40 11.87 -17.63 -17.84
C ARG A 40 12.04 -16.90 -16.49
N LYS A 41 11.92 -15.57 -16.46
CA LYS A 41 12.05 -14.79 -15.23
C LYS A 41 10.75 -14.90 -14.43
N ALA A 42 10.76 -15.67 -13.33
CA ALA A 42 9.66 -15.73 -12.38
C ALA A 42 9.80 -14.65 -11.29
N VAL A 43 8.67 -14.10 -10.85
CA VAL A 43 8.62 -13.20 -9.70
C VAL A 43 8.90 -14.02 -8.44
N ARG A 44 9.99 -13.73 -7.75
CA ARG A 44 10.32 -14.39 -6.47
C ARG A 44 9.42 -13.83 -5.37
N SER A 45 8.90 -14.71 -4.52
CA SER A 45 8.21 -14.29 -3.30
C SER A 45 9.17 -13.52 -2.39
N TRP A 46 8.66 -12.47 -1.76
CA TRP A 46 9.44 -11.66 -0.84
C TRP A 46 9.37 -12.25 0.56
N THR A 47 10.52 -12.39 1.21
CA THR A 47 10.63 -12.85 2.60
C THR A 47 11.02 -11.70 3.52
N PRO A 48 10.26 -11.43 4.60
CA PRO A 48 10.64 -10.41 5.58
C PRO A 48 11.94 -10.78 6.32
N ARG A 49 12.68 -9.77 6.75
CA ARG A 49 13.86 -9.94 7.63
C ARG A 49 13.40 -10.49 8.98
N LYS A 50 14.24 -11.30 9.64
CA LYS A 50 13.92 -11.90 10.96
C LYS A 50 13.55 -10.86 12.02
N SER A 51 14.13 -9.65 11.97
CA SER A 51 13.83 -8.56 12.89
C SER A 51 12.47 -7.88 12.66
N LEU A 52 11.82 -8.09 11.52
CA LEU A 52 10.51 -7.51 11.21
C LEU A 52 9.39 -8.43 11.69
N GLN A 53 9.27 -8.57 13.01
CA GLN A 53 8.17 -9.30 13.63
C GLN A 53 6.98 -8.37 13.90
N PRO A 54 5.72 -8.85 13.81
CA PRO A 54 4.57 -8.09 14.26
C PRO A 54 4.80 -7.54 15.69
N GLY A 55 4.47 -6.28 15.92
CA GLY A 55 4.62 -5.59 17.22
C GLY A 55 5.97 -4.90 17.41
N THR A 56 6.94 -5.17 16.55
CA THR A 56 8.27 -4.53 16.62
C THR A 56 8.14 -3.03 16.39
N VAL A 57 8.87 -2.24 17.19
CA VAL A 57 8.98 -0.79 16.97
C VAL A 57 9.95 -0.53 15.81
N LEU A 58 9.54 0.37 14.94
CA LEU A 58 10.15 0.68 13.66
C LEU A 58 10.48 2.17 13.60
N ILE A 59 11.67 2.51 13.10
CA ILE A 59 12.04 3.89 12.78
C ILE A 59 11.89 4.09 11.28
N LEU A 60 11.04 5.05 10.88
CA LEU A 60 10.86 5.41 9.48
C LEU A 60 12.02 6.28 8.99
N LEU A 61 12.66 5.90 7.89
CA LEU A 61 13.79 6.65 7.35
C LEU A 61 13.39 7.65 6.24
N ALA A 62 12.34 7.34 5.50
CA ALA A 62 11.94 8.11 4.32
C ALA A 62 10.47 8.58 4.39
N GLY A 63 10.16 9.61 3.59
CA GLY A 63 8.83 10.17 3.44
C GLY A 63 8.47 11.25 4.47
N ARG A 64 7.17 11.59 4.55
CA ARG A 64 6.66 12.66 5.41
C ARG A 64 6.87 12.40 6.91
N PHE A 65 6.92 11.13 7.30
CA PHE A 65 7.04 10.68 8.69
C PHE A 65 8.45 10.18 9.04
N ARG A 66 9.48 10.61 8.31
CA ARG A 66 10.87 10.25 8.62
C ARG A 66 11.25 10.62 10.06
N GLY A 67 12.07 9.80 10.70
CA GLY A 67 12.45 9.89 12.10
C GLY A 67 11.38 9.43 13.09
N LYS A 68 10.12 9.23 12.68
CA LYS A 68 9.07 8.79 13.62
C LYS A 68 9.26 7.32 13.98
N ARG A 69 8.93 7.01 15.24
CA ARG A 69 8.90 5.66 15.80
C ARG A 69 7.48 5.12 15.75
N VAL A 70 7.32 3.93 15.19
CA VAL A 70 6.02 3.43 14.73
C VAL A 70 5.95 1.93 14.95
N ILE A 71 4.77 1.34 15.13
CA ILE A 71 4.62 -0.08 15.48
C ILE A 71 4.25 -0.87 14.21
N LEU A 72 4.94 -1.99 13.98
CA LEU A 72 4.61 -2.93 12.92
C LEU A 72 3.35 -3.73 13.27
N LEU A 73 2.33 -3.71 12.42
CA LEU A 73 1.14 -4.56 12.59
C LEU A 73 1.27 -5.87 11.84
N LYS A 74 1.47 -5.78 10.52
CA LYS A 74 1.52 -6.95 9.63
C LYS A 74 2.51 -6.72 8.49
N SER A 75 3.29 -7.73 8.14
CA SER A 75 4.05 -7.74 6.88
C SER A 75 3.11 -8.15 5.75
N LEU A 76 3.01 -7.32 4.72
CA LEU A 76 2.20 -7.57 3.53
C LEU A 76 3.04 -8.18 2.41
N ASP A 77 2.35 -8.73 1.42
CA ASP A 77 2.98 -9.15 0.18
C ASP A 77 3.64 -7.97 -0.55
N GLN A 78 4.58 -8.28 -1.43
CA GLN A 78 5.37 -7.31 -2.21
C GLN A 78 6.38 -6.47 -1.38
N GLY A 79 6.71 -6.89 -0.15
CA GLY A 79 7.75 -6.23 0.66
C GLY A 79 7.34 -4.94 1.33
N VAL A 80 6.03 -4.77 1.53
CA VAL A 80 5.42 -3.61 2.18
C VAL A 80 4.95 -4.01 3.57
N LEU A 81 5.03 -3.09 4.51
CA LEU A 81 4.64 -3.26 5.90
C LEU A 81 3.39 -2.41 6.18
N LEU A 82 2.44 -2.97 6.92
CA LEU A 82 1.35 -2.21 7.52
C LEU A 82 1.80 -1.76 8.90
N VAL A 83 1.81 -0.45 9.10
CA VAL A 83 2.43 0.19 10.24
C VAL A 83 1.43 1.20 10.83
N THR A 84 1.37 1.30 12.15
CA THR A 84 0.58 2.33 12.86
C THR A 84 1.42 3.02 13.92
N GLY A 85 1.37 4.34 13.95
CA GLY A 85 1.89 5.11 15.06
C GLY A 85 0.69 5.64 15.79
N PRO A 86 0.36 5.15 16.99
CA PRO A 86 -0.89 5.51 17.64
C PRO A 86 -1.14 7.01 17.49
N PHE A 87 -2.19 7.38 16.73
CA PHE A 87 -2.21 8.66 16.03
C PHE A 87 -2.18 9.84 17.01
N LYS A 88 -2.74 9.60 18.20
CA LYS A 88 -2.73 10.51 19.35
C LYS A 88 -1.32 10.80 19.90
N ILE A 89 -0.37 9.88 19.76
CA ILE A 89 1.00 9.98 20.30
C ILE A 89 1.95 10.66 19.31
N ASN A 90 1.99 10.20 18.06
CA ASN A 90 3.02 10.62 17.10
C ASN A 90 2.49 11.20 15.78
N GLY A 91 1.18 11.17 15.55
CA GLY A 91 0.53 11.70 14.36
C GLY A 91 0.72 10.87 13.08
N VAL A 92 1.17 9.62 13.19
CA VAL A 92 1.38 8.74 12.03
C VAL A 92 0.18 7.79 11.85
N PRO A 93 -0.71 8.02 10.88
CA PRO A 93 -1.87 7.13 10.70
C PRO A 93 -1.43 5.74 10.22
N LEU A 94 -2.37 4.80 10.17
CA LEU A 94 -2.25 3.54 9.46
C LEU A 94 -1.69 3.81 8.06
N ARG A 95 -0.52 3.23 7.80
CA ARG A 95 0.22 3.53 6.58
C ARG A 95 0.97 2.30 6.10
N ARG A 96 1.00 2.16 4.77
CA ARG A 96 1.87 1.23 4.06
C ARG A 96 3.27 1.83 3.90
N VAL A 97 4.27 1.08 4.32
CA VAL A 97 5.69 1.50 4.29
C VAL A 97 6.54 0.39 3.66
N ASN A 98 7.48 0.72 2.79
CA ASN A 98 8.39 -0.28 2.25
C ASN A 98 9.40 -0.71 3.32
N SER A 99 9.58 -2.02 3.50
CA SER A 99 10.50 -2.62 4.48
C SER A 99 11.94 -2.12 4.38
N ARG A 100 12.40 -1.70 3.19
CA ARG A 100 13.75 -1.15 2.97
C ARG A 100 14.00 0.17 3.71
N TYR A 101 12.99 1.00 3.89
CA TYR A 101 13.12 2.35 4.46
C TYR A 101 12.81 2.39 5.96
N VAL A 102 13.13 1.29 6.65
CA VAL A 102 12.81 1.10 8.06
C VAL A 102 13.97 0.44 8.77
N ILE A 103 14.29 0.96 9.96
CA ILE A 103 15.12 0.29 10.96
C ILE A 103 14.18 -0.41 11.95
N ALA A 104 14.38 -1.70 12.14
CA ALA A 104 13.70 -2.46 13.18
C ALA A 104 14.51 -2.34 14.47
N THR A 105 13.86 -1.91 15.55
CA THR A 105 14.47 -1.90 16.87
C THR A 105 14.25 -3.24 17.58
N SER A 106 15.01 -3.49 18.63
CA SER A 106 14.91 -4.66 19.51
C SER A 106 13.59 -4.73 20.30
N TYR A 107 12.99 -3.58 20.61
CA TYR A 107 11.77 -3.52 21.41
C TYR A 107 10.52 -3.99 20.64
N LYS A 108 9.74 -4.87 21.25
CA LYS A 108 8.49 -5.43 20.71
C LYS A 108 7.32 -5.12 21.66
N VAL A 109 6.28 -4.49 21.13
CA VAL A 109 5.02 -4.25 21.84
C VAL A 109 4.11 -5.47 21.68
N ASP A 110 3.40 -5.84 22.74
CA ASP A 110 2.38 -6.88 22.67
C ASP A 110 1.14 -6.41 21.90
N ILE A 111 0.71 -7.25 20.96
CA ILE A 111 -0.36 -7.04 19.98
C ILE A 111 -1.44 -8.13 20.06
N SER A 112 -1.34 -9.05 21.03
CA SER A 112 -2.24 -10.20 21.20
C SER A 112 -3.72 -9.86 21.41
N GLY A 113 -4.05 -8.60 21.68
CA GLY A 113 -5.43 -8.11 21.87
C GLY A 113 -5.98 -7.25 20.72
N LEU A 114 -5.36 -7.29 19.53
CA LEU A 114 -5.89 -6.59 18.35
C LEU A 114 -6.80 -7.46 17.51
N ASP A 115 -7.84 -6.85 16.95
CA ASP A 115 -8.77 -7.50 16.03
C ASP A 115 -8.06 -7.88 14.71
N GLU A 116 -7.64 -9.13 14.61
CA GLU A 116 -6.92 -9.65 13.43
C GLU A 116 -7.74 -9.51 12.14
N SER A 117 -9.06 -9.74 12.22
CA SER A 117 -9.99 -9.58 11.09
C SER A 117 -9.98 -8.16 10.52
N LYS A 118 -9.96 -7.15 11.41
CA LYS A 118 -9.87 -5.73 11.04
C LYS A 118 -8.54 -5.42 10.35
N ILE A 119 -7.44 -5.97 10.87
CA ILE A 119 -6.11 -5.82 10.27
C ILE A 119 -6.09 -6.44 8.87
N GLU A 120 -6.74 -7.57 8.66
CA GLU A 120 -6.84 -8.23 7.35
C GLU A 120 -7.64 -7.43 6.33
N GLU A 121 -8.76 -6.83 6.74
CA GLU A 121 -9.53 -5.93 5.89
C GLU A 121 -8.69 -4.73 5.43
N ILE A 122 -8.00 -4.07 6.38
CA ILE A 122 -7.15 -2.91 6.11
C ILE A 122 -5.92 -3.29 5.29
N SER A 123 -5.41 -4.51 5.44
CA SER A 123 -4.21 -4.99 4.74
C SER A 123 -4.36 -5.03 3.21
N GLN A 124 -5.60 -5.06 2.72
CA GLN A 124 -5.89 -5.19 1.30
C GLN A 124 -5.34 -4.00 0.49
N PRO A 125 -4.71 -4.24 -0.68
CA PRO A 125 -4.12 -3.17 -1.49
C PRO A 125 -5.12 -2.06 -1.85
N LYS A 126 -6.39 -2.42 -2.11
CA LYS A 126 -7.49 -1.52 -2.46
C LYS A 126 -7.82 -0.52 -1.35
N TYR A 127 -7.56 -0.85 -0.09
CA TYR A 127 -7.83 0.05 1.03
C TYR A 127 -7.00 1.34 0.93
N PHE A 128 -5.76 1.25 0.45
CA PHE A 128 -4.81 2.36 0.40
C PHE A 128 -4.68 3.02 -0.97
N THR A 129 -5.35 2.51 -2.01
CA THR A 129 -5.30 3.13 -3.34
C THR A 129 -5.96 4.50 -3.29
N ALA A 130 -5.28 5.50 -3.85
CA ALA A 130 -5.87 6.82 -4.03
C ALA A 130 -6.95 6.73 -5.12
N GLU A 131 -8.11 7.31 -4.85
CA GLU A 131 -9.12 7.55 -5.89
C GLU A 131 -8.51 8.47 -6.95
N LYS A 132 -8.49 8.00 -8.20
CA LYS A 132 -8.07 8.81 -9.34
C LYS A 132 -9.29 9.60 -9.80
N ALA A 133 -9.23 10.92 -9.74
CA ALA A 133 -10.24 11.77 -10.35
C ALA A 133 -10.24 11.50 -11.87
N LYS A 134 -11.41 11.18 -12.43
CA LYS A 134 -11.63 10.97 -13.87
C LYS A 134 -11.89 12.30 -14.59
N GLU A 135 -11.19 13.37 -14.24
CA GLU A 135 -11.31 14.60 -15.02
C GLU A 135 -10.53 14.43 -16.33
N LYS A 136 -11.22 14.61 -17.46
CA LYS A 136 -10.56 14.66 -18.76
C LYS A 136 -9.66 15.90 -18.78
N ALA A 137 -8.42 15.75 -19.22
CA ALA A 137 -7.53 16.88 -19.42
C ALA A 137 -8.07 17.77 -20.55
N GLY A 138 -8.88 18.76 -20.19
CA GLY A 138 -9.26 19.91 -21.03
C GLY A 138 -8.59 21.18 -20.50
N GLU A 139 -8.59 22.25 -21.30
CA GLU A 139 -7.93 23.53 -20.96
C GLU A 139 -8.37 24.10 -19.60
N GLU A 140 -9.65 23.96 -19.22
CA GLU A 140 -10.16 24.43 -17.92
C GLU A 140 -9.50 23.77 -16.71
N ALA A 141 -9.05 22.51 -16.83
CA ALA A 141 -8.35 21.80 -15.75
C ALA A 141 -6.91 22.29 -15.57
N PHE A 142 -6.30 22.85 -16.62
CA PHE A 142 -4.97 23.43 -16.60
C PHE A 142 -4.95 24.78 -15.86
N PHE A 143 -5.97 25.62 -16.06
CA PHE A 143 -6.09 26.91 -15.34
C PHE A 143 -6.42 26.76 -13.84
N LYS A 144 -7.07 25.67 -13.43
CA LYS A 144 -7.34 25.36 -12.02
C LYS A 144 -6.12 24.82 -11.25
N GLN A 145 -5.03 24.49 -11.93
CA GLN A 145 -3.82 23.94 -11.31
C GLN A 145 -2.97 24.99 -10.56
N GLY A 146 -3.21 26.28 -10.80
CA GLY A 146 -2.55 27.40 -10.11
C GLY A 146 -3.19 27.78 -8.76
N GLU A 147 -4.41 27.33 -8.48
CA GLU A 147 -5.06 27.52 -7.18
C GLU A 147 -4.52 26.51 -6.16
N LYS A 148 -4.36 26.95 -4.90
CA LYS A 148 -3.89 26.06 -3.82
C LYS A 148 -4.80 24.83 -3.78
N PRO A 149 -4.26 23.61 -3.97
CA PRO A 149 -5.08 22.41 -4.04
C PRO A 149 -5.90 22.28 -2.75
N GLN A 150 -7.22 22.11 -2.90
CA GLN A 150 -8.11 21.87 -1.76
C GLN A 150 -7.55 20.73 -0.91
N LYS A 151 -7.46 20.96 0.41
CA LYS A 151 -6.96 19.95 1.34
C LYS A 151 -7.88 18.74 1.24
N LYS A 152 -7.31 17.57 0.92
CA LYS A 152 -8.05 16.32 0.87
C LYS A 152 -8.76 16.08 2.20
N GLU A 153 -10.08 16.06 2.16
CA GLU A 153 -10.89 15.69 3.32
C GLU A 153 -10.60 14.23 3.68
N ILE A 154 -10.44 13.99 4.98
CA ILE A 154 -10.12 12.65 5.49
C ILE A 154 -11.42 11.86 5.51
N ASN A 155 -11.44 10.72 4.82
CA ASN A 155 -12.59 9.82 4.86
C ASN A 155 -12.85 9.35 6.31
N SER A 156 -14.08 9.56 6.79
CA SER A 156 -14.53 9.24 8.15
C SER A 156 -14.32 7.77 8.52
N SER A 157 -14.42 6.86 7.55
CA SER A 157 -14.18 5.42 7.74
C SER A 157 -12.76 5.14 8.23
N ARG A 158 -11.73 5.74 7.61
CA ARG A 158 -10.33 5.53 8.02
C ARG A 158 -10.04 6.04 9.42
N ALA A 159 -10.72 7.11 9.83
CA ALA A 159 -10.59 7.63 11.19
C ALA A 159 -11.22 6.69 12.22
N ALA A 160 -12.32 6.01 11.89
CA ALA A 160 -12.94 5.01 12.75
C ALA A 160 -12.05 3.76 12.90
N ASP A 161 -11.50 3.26 11.79
CA ASP A 161 -10.59 2.11 11.77
C ASP A 161 -9.33 2.40 12.61
N GLN A 162 -8.76 3.59 12.46
CA GLN A 162 -7.63 4.05 13.25
C GLN A 162 -7.93 4.02 14.75
N LYS A 163 -9.09 4.56 15.17
CA LYS A 163 -9.49 4.61 16.58
C LYS A 163 -9.66 3.21 17.17
N ALA A 164 -10.22 2.28 16.40
CA ALA A 164 -10.40 0.89 16.83
C ALA A 164 -9.05 0.22 17.15
N ILE A 165 -8.10 0.30 16.22
CA ILE A 165 -6.76 -0.28 16.37
C ILE A 165 -5.96 0.41 17.49
N ASP A 166 -5.97 1.75 17.51
CA ASP A 166 -5.18 2.52 18.46
C ASP A 166 -5.67 2.35 19.90
N LYS A 167 -6.97 2.10 20.12
CA LYS A 167 -7.54 1.93 21.46
C LYS A 167 -6.85 0.78 22.22
N ALA A 168 -6.69 -0.36 21.55
CA ALA A 168 -6.01 -1.53 22.13
C ALA A 168 -4.51 -1.28 22.32
N LEU A 169 -3.84 -0.69 21.32
CA LEU A 169 -2.41 -0.41 21.38
C LEU A 169 -2.04 0.59 22.48
N ILE A 170 -2.82 1.66 22.63
CA ILE A 170 -2.57 2.68 23.66
C ILE A 170 -2.71 2.08 25.06
N ALA A 171 -3.64 1.15 25.27
CA ALA A 171 -3.78 0.45 26.54
C ALA A 171 -2.53 -0.36 26.87
N ASN A 172 -1.94 -1.05 25.89
CA ASN A 172 -0.69 -1.80 26.08
C ASN A 172 0.53 -0.88 26.25
N ILE A 173 0.60 0.22 25.50
CA ILE A 173 1.71 1.18 25.59
C ILE A 173 1.76 1.84 26.96
N LYS A 174 0.60 2.15 27.56
CA LYS A 174 0.52 2.77 28.90
C LYS A 174 0.98 1.87 30.03
N LYS A 175 1.03 0.55 29.83
CA LYS A 175 1.53 -0.41 30.83
C LYS A 175 3.05 -0.32 30.99
N VAL A 176 3.74 0.18 29.97
CA VAL A 176 5.20 0.28 29.94
C VAL A 176 5.60 1.72 30.17
N ASP A 177 6.41 1.93 31.20
CA ASP A 177 6.87 3.27 31.54
C ASP A 177 7.70 3.88 30.39
N LEU A 178 7.55 5.18 30.17
CA LEU A 178 8.22 5.98 29.13
C LEU A 178 8.03 5.51 27.67
N LEU A 179 7.27 4.45 27.39
CA LEU A 179 7.10 3.97 26.01
C LEU A 179 6.31 4.98 25.16
N ALA A 180 5.32 5.65 25.75
CA ALA A 180 4.56 6.70 25.07
C ALA A 180 5.44 7.90 24.68
N SER A 181 6.35 8.33 25.56
CA SER A 181 7.27 9.43 25.27
C SER A 181 8.34 9.00 24.25
N TYR A 182 8.81 7.75 24.34
CA TYR A 182 9.70 7.16 23.33
C TYR A 182 9.07 7.20 21.93
N LEU A 183 7.82 6.74 21.77
CA LEU A 183 7.10 6.75 20.50
C LEU A 183 6.77 8.16 19.98
N ALA A 184 6.52 9.11 20.88
CA ALA A 184 6.29 10.50 20.50
C ALA A 184 7.55 11.21 19.98
N SER A 185 8.71 10.86 20.57
CA SER A 185 9.99 11.45 20.19
C SER A 185 10.43 11.06 18.77
N SER A 186 11.16 11.94 18.10
CA SER A 186 11.73 11.68 16.78
C SER A 186 13.16 11.15 16.90
N PHE A 187 13.51 10.18 16.06
CA PHE A 187 14.87 9.74 15.85
C PHE A 187 15.61 10.71 14.94
N SER A 188 16.81 11.11 15.36
CA SER A 188 17.79 11.83 14.57
C SER A 188 19.19 11.46 15.06
N LEU A 189 20.16 11.51 14.17
CA LEU A 189 21.58 11.37 14.52
C LEU A 189 22.14 12.74 14.86
N ARG A 190 22.91 12.82 15.94
CA ARG A 190 23.65 14.01 16.35
C ARG A 190 25.14 13.84 16.03
N LYS A 191 25.89 14.93 16.20
CA LYS A 191 27.35 14.89 16.05
C LYS A 191 27.94 13.90 17.05
N GLY A 192 28.67 12.90 16.56
CA GLY A 192 29.28 11.83 17.36
C GLY A 192 28.53 10.50 17.31
N ASP A 193 27.27 10.49 16.87
CA ASP A 193 26.50 9.25 16.71
C ASP A 193 27.02 8.45 15.50
N LYS A 194 27.42 7.20 15.73
CA LYS A 194 27.94 6.29 14.70
C LYS A 194 26.99 5.10 14.48
N PRO A 195 26.18 5.10 13.41
CA PRO A 195 25.15 4.07 13.20
C PRO A 195 25.65 2.63 13.12
N HIS A 196 26.91 2.43 12.73
CA HIS A 196 27.53 1.10 12.65
C HIS A 196 27.94 0.55 14.03
N GLU A 197 28.10 1.40 15.04
CA GLU A 197 28.36 1.02 16.44
C GLU A 197 27.04 0.95 17.26
N MET A 198 25.94 1.51 16.75
CA MET A 198 24.64 1.50 17.42
C MET A 198 23.96 0.13 17.34
N ALA A 199 23.50 -0.35 18.49
CA ALA A 199 22.56 -1.47 18.59
C ALA A 199 21.12 -0.95 18.50
N TRP A 200 20.31 -1.60 17.66
CA TRP A 200 18.94 -1.20 17.36
C TRP A 200 17.94 -2.12 18.05
#